data_AF-A0A2N2G128-F1
#
_entry.id   AF-A0A2N2G128-F1
#
_cell.length_a   1.000
_cell.length_b   1.000
_cell.length_c   1.000
_cell.angle_alpha   90.00
_cell.angle_beta   90.00
_cell.angle_gamma   90.00
#
_symmetry.space_group_name_H-M   'P 1'
#
loop_
_entity.id
_entity.type
_entity.pdbx_description
1 polymer ?
#
loop_
_entity_poly.entity_id
_entity_poly.type
_entity_poly.pdbx_seq_one_letter_code
_entity_poly.pdbx_strand_id
1 'polypeptide(L)'
;QHMFMGIAMFLAQNEKNKQQRAKEFYDVVSKFEVMLATPTLSNARTNRHQLSSCYIGSSPDNIEGIFDGYKEMALLSKYGGGIGWDWNQIRSLGGVIDDHKSAAGGTVPFLKITNDLAIAVDQLGTRKGAIAVYLEPWHMDIMDFIDLKKNSGEERRRAHDLFPALWISDLFMQRVLEDSYWTLFDPYEVKDLSNLFGEAFEKRYIEYENDENITKDRMKAKDLWKKILTSYFESGSPFLCFKDNANKANPNSHMGHIRSSNLCTEIFQNTNPNHYKIKFEYEDGTIETYEEEELLTVDSGIVKKANKVTALDSIAGKQIFIVEKEKVDGDTAVCNLASINLSKINTDEDIKRVTPIAIRMLDNVIDLNFYPLRKVKATNLKTRAIGLGVMGESQMVAEHQLVWGSNDHLKKIDAILEAVSYNAIESS
;
A
#
# COMPACT_ATOMS: atom_id res chain seq x y z
N GLN A 1 10.90 -33.21 -1.70
CA GLN A 1 9.80 -33.86 -2.43
C GLN A 1 8.49 -33.88 -1.66
N HIS A 2 8.41 -34.44 -0.43
CA HIS A 2 7.15 -34.43 0.34
C HIS A 2 6.54 -33.04 0.56
N MET A 3 7.38 -32.03 0.87
CA MET A 3 6.93 -30.65 1.01
C MET A 3 6.22 -30.13 -0.25
N PHE A 4 6.85 -30.27 -1.42
CA PHE A 4 6.28 -29.81 -2.69
C PHE A 4 4.99 -30.53 -3.05
N MET A 5 4.91 -31.85 -2.84
CA MET A 5 3.66 -32.59 -3.09
C MET A 5 2.54 -32.15 -2.14
N GLY A 6 2.84 -31.95 -0.86
CA GLY A 6 1.86 -31.45 0.11
C GLY A 6 1.32 -30.06 -0.25
N ILE A 7 2.19 -29.15 -0.69
CA ILE A 7 1.81 -27.82 -1.17
C ILE A 7 0.93 -27.92 -2.42
N ALA A 8 1.34 -28.74 -3.39
CA ALA A 8 0.60 -28.92 -4.63
C ALA A 8 -0.81 -29.52 -4.41
N MET A 9 -0.92 -30.52 -3.54
CA MET A 9 -2.21 -31.10 -3.14
C MET A 9 -3.09 -30.07 -2.41
N PHE A 10 -2.50 -29.27 -1.52
CA PHE A 10 -3.21 -28.20 -0.83
C PHE A 10 -3.78 -27.19 -1.82
N LEU A 11 -2.97 -26.68 -2.76
CA LEU A 11 -3.41 -25.70 -3.76
C LEU A 11 -4.43 -26.28 -4.76
N ALA A 12 -4.40 -27.59 -5.00
CA ALA A 12 -5.36 -28.25 -5.89
C ALA A 12 -6.66 -28.71 -5.18
N GLN A 13 -6.83 -28.47 -3.88
CA GLN A 13 -7.91 -29.12 -3.10
C GLN A 13 -9.33 -28.69 -3.50
N ASN A 14 -9.48 -27.52 -4.12
CA ASN A 14 -10.75 -27.01 -4.65
C ASN A 14 -10.91 -27.22 -6.16
N GLU A 15 -9.93 -27.82 -6.82
CA GLU A 15 -10.01 -28.14 -8.25
C GLU A 15 -11.02 -29.25 -8.53
N LYS A 16 -11.57 -29.27 -9.76
CA LYS A 16 -12.42 -30.38 -10.22
C LYS A 16 -11.62 -31.68 -10.32
N ASN A 17 -10.48 -31.64 -11.00
CA ASN A 17 -9.58 -32.80 -11.18
C ASN A 17 -8.35 -32.68 -10.26
N LYS A 18 -8.58 -32.80 -8.95
CA LYS A 18 -7.59 -32.50 -7.88
C LYS A 18 -6.25 -33.20 -8.07
N GLN A 19 -6.26 -34.50 -8.38
CA GLN A 19 -5.04 -35.30 -8.51
C GLN A 19 -4.21 -34.88 -9.72
N GLN A 20 -4.88 -34.61 -10.85
CA GLN A 20 -4.21 -34.13 -12.05
C GLN A 20 -3.58 -32.75 -11.81
N ARG A 21 -4.34 -31.82 -11.24
CA ARG A 21 -3.84 -30.48 -10.91
C ARG A 21 -2.70 -30.50 -9.90
N ALA A 22 -2.82 -31.33 -8.85
CA ALA A 22 -1.73 -31.50 -7.88
C ALA A 22 -0.46 -32.03 -8.56
N LYS A 23 -0.58 -32.94 -9.53
CA LYS A 23 0.58 -33.40 -10.30
C LYS A 23 1.19 -32.29 -11.15
N GLU A 24 0.37 -31.52 -11.87
CA GLU A 24 0.82 -30.37 -12.68
C GLU A 24 1.58 -29.35 -11.81
N PHE A 25 1.00 -28.97 -10.67
CA PHE A 25 1.61 -28.04 -9.71
C PHE A 25 2.91 -28.59 -9.12
N TYR A 26 2.90 -29.86 -8.73
CA TYR A 26 4.09 -30.53 -8.19
C TYR A 26 5.23 -30.56 -9.22
N ASP A 27 4.94 -30.89 -10.47
CA ASP A 27 5.96 -31.05 -11.50
C ASP A 27 6.71 -29.72 -11.75
N VAL A 28 6.00 -28.57 -11.85
CA VAL A 28 6.66 -27.27 -12.05
C VAL A 28 7.43 -26.78 -10.82
N VAL A 29 6.89 -26.99 -9.61
CA VAL A 29 7.54 -26.54 -8.37
C VAL A 29 8.74 -27.40 -8.00
N SER A 30 8.61 -28.73 -8.09
CA SER A 30 9.69 -29.67 -7.72
C SER A 30 10.88 -29.64 -8.67
N LYS A 31 10.67 -29.21 -9.91
CA LYS A 31 11.72 -28.96 -10.91
C LYS A 31 12.32 -27.56 -10.80
N PHE A 32 11.83 -26.71 -9.90
CA PHE A 32 12.25 -25.31 -9.76
C PHE A 32 12.00 -24.48 -11.03
N GLU A 33 10.96 -24.82 -11.80
CA GLU A 33 10.53 -24.05 -12.98
C GLU A 33 9.73 -22.82 -12.54
N VAL A 34 8.90 -22.99 -11.51
CA VAL A 34 8.15 -21.93 -10.83
C VAL A 34 8.36 -22.08 -9.33
N MET A 35 8.60 -20.97 -8.64
CA MET A 35 8.72 -20.97 -7.18
C MET A 35 7.64 -20.09 -6.56
N LEU A 36 6.95 -20.65 -5.57
CA LEU A 36 5.94 -19.92 -4.79
C LEU A 36 6.63 -19.05 -3.74
N ALA A 37 5.96 -17.99 -3.30
CA ALA A 37 6.50 -17.15 -2.23
C ALA A 37 6.68 -17.91 -0.91
N THR A 38 7.58 -17.42 -0.05
CA THR A 38 7.89 -18.05 1.24
C THR A 38 6.65 -18.34 2.09
N PRO A 39 5.66 -17.43 2.24
CA PRO A 39 4.46 -17.75 3.03
C PRO A 39 3.71 -18.96 2.48
N THR A 40 3.51 -19.04 1.16
CA THR A 40 2.91 -20.23 0.53
C THR A 40 3.73 -21.48 0.76
N LEU A 41 5.06 -21.42 0.56
CA LEU A 41 5.94 -22.59 0.78
C LEU A 41 5.96 -23.06 2.23
N SER A 42 5.93 -22.14 3.19
CA SER A 42 5.99 -22.46 4.62
C SER A 42 4.64 -22.95 5.15
N ASN A 43 3.54 -22.34 4.68
CA ASN A 43 2.23 -22.47 5.33
C ASN A 43 1.22 -23.33 4.55
N ALA A 44 1.34 -23.49 3.23
CA ALA A 44 0.48 -24.43 2.52
C ALA A 44 0.79 -25.86 3.01
N ARG A 45 -0.24 -26.56 3.52
CA ARG A 45 -0.23 -27.83 4.30
C ARG A 45 -0.32 -27.71 5.83
N THR A 46 -0.34 -26.51 6.41
CA THR A 46 -0.48 -26.32 7.86
C THR A 46 -1.93 -26.02 8.25
N ASN A 47 -2.25 -26.18 9.54
CA ASN A 47 -3.58 -25.91 10.08
C ASN A 47 -3.95 -24.42 10.11
N ARG A 48 -2.97 -23.51 9.96
CA ARG A 48 -3.16 -22.06 9.90
C ARG A 48 -2.37 -21.51 8.71
N HIS A 49 -3.02 -21.47 7.55
CA HIS A 49 -2.37 -21.23 6.26
C HIS A 49 -2.58 -19.78 5.79
N GLN A 50 -1.85 -18.83 6.37
CA GLN A 50 -1.72 -17.52 5.72
C GLN A 50 -0.69 -17.65 4.59
N LEU A 51 -1.06 -17.30 3.35
CA LEU A 51 -0.30 -17.56 2.13
C LEU A 51 0.13 -16.29 1.40
N SER A 52 -0.52 -15.15 1.67
CA SER A 52 -0.19 -13.87 1.00
C SER A 52 1.08 -13.25 1.58
N SER A 53 1.87 -12.58 0.74
CA SER A 53 3.17 -12.06 1.14
C SER A 53 3.14 -10.63 1.66
N CYS A 54 2.32 -9.79 1.04
CA CYS A 54 2.36 -8.35 1.28
C CYS A 54 0.96 -7.75 1.31
N TYR A 55 0.87 -6.62 2.00
CA TYR A 55 -0.34 -5.82 2.14
C TYR A 55 -0.04 -4.35 1.90
N ILE A 56 -1.00 -3.64 1.32
CA ILE A 56 -0.91 -2.20 1.08
C ILE A 56 -2.18 -1.53 1.60
N GLY A 57 -2.03 -0.51 2.41
CA GLY A 57 -3.16 0.27 2.92
C GLY A 57 -2.85 1.75 3.01
N SER A 58 -3.80 2.49 3.56
CA SER A 58 -3.79 3.96 3.60
C SER A 58 -4.44 4.45 4.89
N SER A 59 -3.82 5.46 5.49
CA SER A 59 -4.33 6.12 6.69
C SER A 59 -5.18 7.35 6.33
N PRO A 60 -6.42 7.47 6.84
CA PRO A 60 -7.16 8.73 6.77
C PRO A 60 -6.69 9.70 7.87
N ASP A 61 -6.97 10.98 7.70
CA ASP A 61 -6.57 12.05 8.62
C ASP A 61 -7.54 12.26 9.80
N ASN A 62 -7.78 11.19 10.57
CA ASN A 62 -8.52 11.24 11.83
C ASN A 62 -8.01 10.17 12.81
N ILE A 63 -8.23 10.40 14.12
CA ILE A 63 -7.64 9.58 15.16
C ILE A 63 -8.16 8.14 15.15
N GLU A 64 -9.47 7.94 14.92
CA GLU A 64 -10.08 6.61 14.84
C GLU A 64 -9.47 5.81 13.69
N GLY A 65 -9.33 6.47 12.54
CA GLY A 65 -8.67 6.01 11.34
C GLY A 65 -7.24 5.54 11.54
N ILE A 66 -6.42 6.38 12.15
CA ILE A 66 -5.00 6.08 12.43
C ILE A 66 -4.89 4.88 13.36
N PHE A 67 -5.69 4.83 14.43
CA PHE A 67 -5.64 3.72 15.40
C PHE A 67 -6.19 2.41 14.85
N ASP A 68 -7.25 2.46 14.04
CA ASP A 68 -7.71 1.30 13.29
C ASP A 68 -6.65 0.82 12.28
N GLY A 69 -5.91 1.75 11.68
CA GLY A 69 -4.73 1.46 10.86
C GLY A 69 -3.67 0.69 11.63
N TYR A 70 -3.33 1.09 12.87
CA TYR A 70 -2.40 0.32 13.72
C TYR A 70 -2.92 -1.08 14.02
N LYS A 71 -4.20 -1.22 14.39
CA LYS A 71 -4.79 -2.54 14.62
C LYS A 71 -4.69 -3.41 13.37
N GLU A 72 -4.95 -2.83 12.19
CA GLU A 72 -4.83 -3.52 10.91
C GLU A 72 -3.38 -3.95 10.64
N MET A 73 -2.41 -3.03 10.72
CA MET A 73 -0.98 -3.33 10.54
C MET A 73 -0.47 -4.39 11.52
N ALA A 74 -0.87 -4.33 12.78
CA ALA A 74 -0.49 -5.33 13.79
C ALA A 74 -1.03 -6.72 13.43
N LEU A 75 -2.30 -6.82 13.03
CA LEU A 75 -2.89 -8.10 12.63
C LEU A 75 -2.24 -8.65 11.36
N LEU A 76 -1.91 -7.79 10.39
CA LEU A 76 -1.24 -8.19 9.15
C LEU A 76 0.21 -8.65 9.41
N SER A 77 0.98 -7.90 10.21
CA SER A 77 2.36 -8.24 10.58
C SER A 77 2.41 -9.55 11.36
N LYS A 78 1.47 -9.77 12.31
CA LYS A 78 1.39 -11.00 13.11
C LYS A 78 1.41 -12.27 12.28
N TYR A 79 0.83 -12.26 11.08
CA TYR A 79 0.77 -13.43 10.20
C TYR A 79 1.84 -13.43 9.09
N GLY A 80 2.90 -12.64 9.23
CA GLY A 80 4.08 -12.72 8.34
C GLY A 80 4.03 -11.80 7.12
N GLY A 81 3.07 -10.87 7.04
CA GLY A 81 2.96 -9.95 5.91
C GLY A 81 4.00 -8.83 5.96
N GLY A 82 4.65 -8.56 4.82
CA GLY A 82 5.32 -7.27 4.59
C GLY A 82 4.29 -6.19 4.31
N ILE A 83 4.49 -4.98 4.83
CA ILE A 83 3.47 -3.92 4.78
C ILE A 83 4.01 -2.71 4.04
N GLY A 84 3.22 -2.14 3.14
CA GLY A 84 3.38 -0.76 2.68
C GLY A 84 2.17 0.06 3.09
N TRP A 85 2.38 1.28 3.59
CA TRP A 85 1.30 2.11 4.10
C TRP A 85 1.42 3.55 3.64
N ASP A 86 0.35 4.08 3.06
CA ASP A 86 0.20 5.47 2.65
C ASP A 86 -0.10 6.38 3.84
N TRP A 87 0.67 7.46 3.98
CA TRP A 87 0.52 8.50 5.01
C TRP A 87 0.27 9.89 4.43
N ASN A 88 -0.01 10.00 3.12
CA ASN A 88 -0.10 11.27 2.39
C ASN A 88 -1.20 12.23 2.87
N GLN A 89 -2.23 11.72 3.56
CA GLN A 89 -3.34 12.53 4.03
C GLN A 89 -3.15 13.09 5.44
N ILE A 90 -2.19 12.56 6.21
CA ILE A 90 -2.02 12.97 7.61
C ILE A 90 -1.55 14.42 7.68
N ARG A 91 -2.28 15.26 8.41
CA ARG A 91 -1.95 16.69 8.52
C ARG A 91 -0.57 16.93 9.13
N SER A 92 0.06 18.01 8.70
CA SER A 92 1.44 18.35 9.04
C SER A 92 1.59 18.89 10.47
N LEU A 93 2.84 18.98 10.95
CA LEU A 93 3.15 19.60 12.23
C LEU A 93 2.66 21.05 12.26
N GLY A 94 1.91 21.42 13.30
CA GLY A 94 1.31 22.75 13.40
C GLY A 94 0.03 22.94 12.57
N GLY A 95 -0.52 21.87 11.98
CA GLY A 95 -1.84 21.89 11.35
C GLY A 95 -2.98 22.19 12.33
N VAL A 96 -4.16 22.51 11.78
CA VAL A 96 -5.38 22.86 12.54
C VAL A 96 -6.09 21.60 13.05
N ILE A 97 -6.65 21.65 14.27
CA ILE A 97 -7.55 20.62 14.83
C ILE A 97 -8.76 21.32 15.46
N ASP A 98 -9.98 21.04 15.00
CA ASP A 98 -11.22 21.56 15.58
C ASP A 98 -11.14 23.05 15.96
N ASP A 99 -10.73 23.89 15.00
CA ASP A 99 -10.53 25.35 15.12
C ASP A 99 -9.30 25.81 15.92
N HIS A 100 -8.55 24.91 16.55
CA HIS A 100 -7.27 25.20 17.17
C HIS A 100 -6.14 25.23 16.14
N LYS A 101 -5.60 26.42 15.86
CA LYS A 101 -4.42 26.61 15.02
C LYS A 101 -3.16 26.08 15.72
N SER A 102 -2.22 25.53 14.95
CA SER A 102 -0.93 25.05 15.48
C SER A 102 -1.06 23.92 16.51
N ALA A 103 -2.03 23.03 16.32
CA ALA A 103 -2.37 21.99 17.28
C ALA A 103 -1.84 20.60 16.91
N ALA A 104 -1.70 20.29 15.61
CA ALA A 104 -1.29 18.96 15.18
C ALA A 104 0.18 18.66 15.47
N GLY A 105 0.48 17.42 15.89
CA GLY A 105 1.84 16.94 16.16
C GLY A 105 2.62 16.52 14.91
N GLY A 106 1.98 16.50 13.74
CA GLY A 106 2.53 16.06 12.47
C GLY A 106 2.60 14.54 12.31
N THR A 107 3.20 14.12 11.20
CA THR A 107 3.22 12.72 10.76
C THR A 107 4.18 11.86 11.60
N VAL A 108 5.32 12.41 12.03
CA VAL A 108 6.39 11.64 12.67
C VAL A 108 6.00 10.97 14.00
N PRO A 109 5.28 11.62 14.94
CA PRO A 109 4.84 10.95 16.17
C PRO A 109 3.99 9.69 15.91
N PHE A 110 3.14 9.71 14.88
CA PHE A 110 2.35 8.54 14.47
C PHE A 110 3.24 7.46 13.82
N LEU A 111 4.22 7.86 13.01
CA LEU A 111 5.23 6.93 12.49
C LEU A 111 6.07 6.30 13.61
N LYS A 112 6.33 6.99 14.72
CA LYS A 112 7.01 6.39 15.88
C LYS A 112 6.20 5.25 16.50
N ILE A 113 4.87 5.40 16.59
CA ILE A 113 3.99 4.30 17.04
C ILE A 113 4.04 3.14 16.04
N THR A 114 4.05 3.45 14.73
CA THR A 114 4.18 2.44 13.66
C THR A 114 5.52 1.68 13.76
N ASN A 115 6.61 2.38 14.09
CA ASN A 115 7.92 1.80 14.34
C ASN A 115 7.86 0.78 15.48
N ASP A 116 7.32 1.19 16.63
CA ASP A 116 7.27 0.33 17.81
C ASP A 116 6.31 -0.84 17.62
N LEU A 117 5.25 -0.67 16.81
CA LEU A 117 4.39 -1.75 16.35
C LEU A 117 5.16 -2.78 15.51
N ALA A 118 5.99 -2.34 14.57
CA ALA A 118 6.79 -3.24 13.73
C ALA A 118 7.77 -4.08 14.57
N ILE A 119 8.30 -3.50 15.65
CA ILE A 119 9.17 -4.18 16.62
C ILE A 119 8.36 -5.15 17.49
N ALA A 120 7.23 -4.70 18.04
CA ALA A 120 6.44 -5.46 18.99
C ALA A 120 5.70 -6.66 18.36
N VAL A 121 5.37 -6.58 17.07
CA VAL A 121 4.61 -7.61 16.36
C VAL A 121 5.48 -8.31 15.33
N ASP A 122 6.36 -9.17 15.83
CA ASP A 122 7.50 -9.78 15.13
C ASP A 122 7.17 -11.11 14.42
N GLN A 123 6.14 -11.16 13.56
CA GLN A 123 5.84 -12.32 12.70
C GLN A 123 5.98 -13.71 13.37
N LEU A 124 5.55 -13.84 14.63
CA LEU A 124 5.68 -15.05 15.46
C LEU A 124 7.12 -15.51 15.71
N GLY A 125 8.08 -14.58 15.82
CA GLY A 125 9.49 -14.85 16.06
C GLY A 125 10.25 -15.43 14.86
N THR A 126 9.61 -15.57 13.69
CA THR A 126 10.29 -16.09 12.49
C THR A 126 11.11 -15.03 11.77
N ARG A 127 10.61 -13.79 11.71
CA ARG A 127 11.27 -12.61 11.10
C ARG A 127 10.80 -11.33 11.79
N LYS A 128 11.62 -10.28 11.75
CA LYS A 128 11.19 -8.95 12.23
C LYS A 128 10.04 -8.42 11.36
N GLY A 129 9.10 -7.70 11.97
CA GLY A 129 8.10 -6.94 11.24
C GLY A 129 8.78 -5.90 10.35
N ALA A 130 8.28 -5.71 9.13
CA ALA A 130 8.85 -4.78 8.17
C ALA A 130 7.72 -3.97 7.51
N ILE A 131 7.75 -2.66 7.74
CA ILE A 131 6.70 -1.74 7.30
C ILE A 131 7.36 -0.59 6.53
N ALA A 132 7.03 -0.49 5.25
CA ALA A 132 7.29 0.70 4.45
C ALA A 132 6.18 1.74 4.65
N VAL A 133 6.58 2.99 4.77
CA VAL A 133 5.66 4.13 4.91
C VAL A 133 5.92 5.10 3.78
N TYR A 134 4.85 5.58 3.14
CA TYR A 134 4.91 6.36 1.92
C TYR A 134 4.45 7.80 2.16
N LEU A 135 5.23 8.75 1.64
CA LEU A 135 4.91 10.18 1.68
C LEU A 135 5.26 10.87 0.34
N GLU A 136 4.44 11.80 -0.10
CA GLU A 136 4.69 12.62 -1.28
C GLU A 136 5.65 13.79 -0.96
N PRO A 137 6.58 14.16 -1.86
CA PRO A 137 7.57 15.22 -1.61
C PRO A 137 7.02 16.62 -1.33
N TRP A 138 5.75 16.91 -1.64
CA TRP A 138 5.11 18.21 -1.34
C TRP A 138 4.57 18.32 0.08
N HIS A 139 4.59 17.25 0.86
CA HIS A 139 4.12 17.27 2.23
C HIS A 139 5.03 18.16 3.10
N MET A 140 4.48 19.05 3.95
CA MET A 140 5.32 19.94 4.79
C MET A 140 6.28 19.19 5.73
N ASP A 141 5.86 18.06 6.30
CA ASP A 141 6.74 17.22 7.12
C ASP A 141 7.82 16.42 6.33
N ILE A 142 7.99 16.65 5.02
CA ILE A 142 8.93 15.88 4.17
C ILE A 142 10.36 15.87 4.70
N MET A 143 10.81 16.98 5.27
CA MET A 143 12.17 17.13 5.80
C MET A 143 12.41 16.24 7.01
N ASP A 144 11.44 16.13 7.92
CA ASP A 144 11.51 15.21 9.05
C ASP A 144 11.35 13.76 8.60
N PHE A 145 10.52 13.53 7.58
CA PHE A 145 10.27 12.20 7.02
C PHE A 145 11.52 11.56 6.41
N ILE A 146 12.31 12.30 5.62
CA ILE A 146 13.57 11.79 5.06
C ILE A 146 14.64 11.56 6.14
N ASP A 147 14.51 12.23 7.28
CA ASP A 147 15.44 12.13 8.41
C ASP A 147 15.08 11.03 9.41
N LEU A 148 13.98 10.29 9.20
CA LEU A 148 13.46 9.27 10.14
C LEU A 148 14.50 8.24 10.56
N LYS A 149 15.42 7.86 9.66
CA LYS A 149 16.43 6.82 9.92
C LYS A 149 17.80 7.38 10.30
N LYS A 150 17.98 8.70 10.34
CA LYS A 150 19.28 9.30 10.69
C LYS A 150 19.65 9.01 12.14
N ASN A 151 20.89 8.61 12.36
CA ASN A 151 21.42 8.33 13.70
C ASN A 151 21.64 9.59 14.56
N SER A 152 21.58 10.78 13.97
CA SER A 152 21.76 12.05 14.65
C SER A 152 20.45 12.85 14.72
N GLY A 153 20.37 13.76 15.70
CA GLY A 153 19.21 14.63 15.94
C GLY A 153 18.32 14.15 17.08
N GLU A 154 17.06 14.57 17.09
CA GLU A 154 16.12 14.28 18.18
C GLU A 154 15.53 12.86 18.06
N GLU A 155 15.83 11.98 19.01
CA GLU A 155 15.37 10.57 19.04
C GLU A 155 13.84 10.42 18.95
N ARG A 156 13.09 11.35 19.55
CA ARG A 156 11.62 11.33 19.51
C ARG A 156 11.07 11.49 18.09
N ARG A 157 11.89 11.97 17.15
CA ARG A 157 11.56 12.11 15.73
C ARG A 157 12.32 11.11 14.86
N ARG A 158 12.71 9.95 15.39
CA ARG A 158 13.37 8.86 14.66
C ARG A 158 12.58 7.56 14.69
N ALA A 159 12.57 6.86 13.55
CA ALA A 159 11.90 5.58 13.34
C ALA A 159 12.83 4.66 12.53
N HIS A 160 13.82 4.07 13.21
CA HIS A 160 14.90 3.31 12.56
C HIS A 160 14.47 1.98 11.95
N ASP A 161 13.38 1.38 12.46
CA ASP A 161 12.88 0.07 12.02
C ASP A 161 11.82 0.17 10.92
N LEU A 162 11.47 1.39 10.49
CA LEU A 162 10.63 1.63 9.31
C LEU A 162 11.46 1.72 8.02
N PHE A 163 10.75 1.58 6.90
CA PHE A 163 11.29 1.77 5.55
C PHE A 163 10.60 2.98 4.89
N PRO A 164 11.12 4.20 5.07
CA PRO A 164 10.57 5.38 4.41
C PRO A 164 10.63 5.23 2.88
N ALA A 165 9.56 5.62 2.20
CA ALA A 165 9.45 5.62 0.75
C ALA A 165 8.81 6.93 0.26
N LEU A 166 9.31 7.45 -0.84
CA LEU A 166 8.76 8.65 -1.48
C LEU A 166 7.84 8.27 -2.63
N TRP A 167 6.70 8.94 -2.71
CA TRP A 167 5.74 8.83 -3.80
C TRP A 167 5.84 10.07 -4.70
N ILE A 168 6.66 9.98 -5.75
CA ILE A 168 7.21 11.13 -6.48
C ILE A 168 6.40 11.39 -7.75
N SER A 169 5.96 12.64 -7.95
CA SER A 169 5.35 13.10 -9.20
C SER A 169 6.38 13.56 -10.23
N ASP A 170 6.01 13.53 -11.51
CA ASP A 170 6.80 14.03 -12.63
C ASP A 170 7.08 15.54 -12.43
N LEU A 171 6.09 16.31 -11.96
CA LEU A 171 6.25 17.74 -11.68
C LEU A 171 7.39 18.03 -10.70
N PHE A 172 7.55 17.24 -9.65
CA PHE A 172 8.66 17.43 -8.71
C PHE A 172 10.00 17.28 -9.43
N MET A 173 10.15 16.25 -10.26
CA MET A 173 11.36 16.02 -11.04
C MET A 173 11.61 17.11 -12.09
N GLN A 174 10.55 17.62 -12.74
CA GLN A 174 10.64 18.77 -13.64
C GLN A 174 11.19 20.00 -12.88
N ARG A 175 10.64 20.32 -11.70
CA ARG A 175 11.10 21.44 -10.86
C ARG A 175 12.56 21.27 -10.40
N VAL A 176 13.01 20.03 -10.17
CA VAL A 176 14.43 19.72 -9.88
C VAL A 176 15.32 20.02 -11.08
N LEU A 177 14.93 19.61 -12.29
CA LEU A 177 15.68 19.84 -13.52
C LEU A 177 15.79 21.32 -13.86
N GLU A 178 14.72 22.08 -13.64
CA GLU A 178 14.63 23.52 -13.91
C GLU A 178 15.28 24.40 -12.82
N ASP A 179 15.78 23.81 -11.74
CA ASP A 179 16.24 24.52 -10.53
C ASP A 179 15.17 25.50 -9.98
N SER A 180 13.90 25.11 -10.06
CA SER A 180 12.77 25.92 -9.61
C SER A 180 12.45 25.71 -8.12
N TYR A 181 11.49 26.47 -7.61
CA TYR A 181 10.95 26.29 -6.27
C TYR A 181 9.93 25.15 -6.24
N TRP A 182 9.92 24.45 -5.12
CA TRP A 182 8.94 23.45 -4.72
C TRP A 182 8.19 24.00 -3.52
N THR A 183 6.87 23.90 -3.55
CA THR A 183 5.95 24.40 -2.54
C THR A 183 5.47 23.23 -1.70
N LEU A 184 5.50 23.40 -0.38
CA LEU A 184 5.05 22.41 0.56
C LEU A 184 3.69 22.81 1.13
N PHE A 185 2.81 21.83 1.32
CA PHE A 185 1.44 22.02 1.80
C PHE A 185 1.12 21.15 3.02
N ASP A 186 0.20 21.61 3.86
CA ASP A 186 -0.49 20.78 4.84
C ASP A 186 -1.61 20.01 4.14
N PRO A 187 -1.59 18.65 4.12
CA PRO A 187 -2.65 17.86 3.50
C PRO A 187 -4.06 18.20 3.94
N TYR A 188 -4.24 18.74 5.16
CA TYR A 188 -5.55 19.17 5.64
C TYR A 188 -6.17 20.29 4.78
N GLU A 189 -5.36 21.19 4.22
CA GLU A 189 -5.81 22.29 3.36
C GLU A 189 -5.90 21.90 1.88
N VAL A 190 -5.24 20.80 1.47
CA VAL A 190 -5.15 20.31 0.09
C VAL A 190 -5.57 18.84 -0.06
N LYS A 191 -6.70 18.47 0.57
CA LYS A 191 -7.14 17.07 0.78
C LYS A 191 -7.25 16.21 -0.48
N ASP A 192 -7.50 16.82 -1.62
CA ASP A 192 -7.66 16.17 -2.93
C ASP A 192 -6.32 15.86 -3.62
N LEU A 193 -5.24 16.56 -3.28
CA LEU A 193 -3.99 16.55 -4.04
C LEU A 193 -3.35 15.15 -4.12
N SER A 194 -3.44 14.38 -3.04
CA SER A 194 -2.95 12.99 -2.99
C SER A 194 -3.72 12.01 -3.89
N ASN A 195 -4.90 12.39 -4.38
CA ASN A 195 -5.75 11.57 -5.25
C ASN A 195 -5.54 11.88 -6.75
N LEU A 196 -4.72 12.87 -7.08
CA LEU A 196 -4.49 13.34 -8.44
C LEU A 196 -3.11 12.94 -8.91
N PHE A 197 -2.91 12.70 -10.21
CA PHE A 197 -1.60 12.43 -10.81
C PHE A 197 -1.50 13.09 -12.19
N GLY A 198 -0.28 13.20 -12.74
CA GLY A 198 -0.03 13.81 -14.05
C GLY A 198 -0.60 15.23 -14.19
N GLU A 199 -1.18 15.57 -15.34
CA GLU A 199 -1.68 16.91 -15.65
C GLU A 199 -2.72 17.44 -14.65
N ALA A 200 -3.59 16.56 -14.13
CA ALA A 200 -4.59 16.95 -13.13
C ALA A 200 -3.94 17.37 -11.81
N PHE A 201 -2.90 16.65 -11.39
CA PHE A 201 -2.09 17.02 -10.22
C PHE A 201 -1.36 18.34 -10.48
N GLU A 202 -0.71 18.49 -11.63
CA GLU A 202 0.05 19.69 -11.98
C GLU A 202 -0.82 20.95 -11.92
N LYS A 203 -1.99 20.89 -12.58
CA LYS A 203 -2.94 21.99 -12.57
C LYS A 203 -3.37 22.35 -11.14
N ARG A 204 -3.80 21.34 -10.36
CA ARG A 204 -4.31 21.57 -9.00
C ARG A 204 -3.24 22.09 -8.04
N TYR A 205 -2.03 21.56 -8.17
CA TYR A 205 -0.87 21.99 -7.41
C TYR A 205 -0.56 23.48 -7.68
N ILE A 206 -0.54 23.90 -8.94
CA ILE A 206 -0.31 25.32 -9.32
C ILE A 206 -1.45 26.22 -8.85
N GLU A 207 -2.70 25.76 -8.86
CA GLU A 207 -3.83 26.50 -8.27
C GLU A 207 -3.57 26.79 -6.78
N TYR A 208 -3.16 25.77 -6.00
CA TYR A 208 -2.81 25.94 -4.58
C TYR A 208 -1.55 26.78 -4.35
N GLU A 209 -0.56 26.72 -5.25
CA GLU A 209 0.60 27.62 -5.19
C GLU A 209 0.18 29.11 -5.27
N ASN A 210 -0.88 29.41 -6.03
CA ASN A 210 -1.39 30.76 -6.26
C ASN A 210 -2.50 31.22 -5.28
N ASP A 211 -3.09 30.30 -4.51
CA ASP A 211 -4.12 30.65 -3.52
C ASP A 211 -3.52 31.26 -2.24
N GLU A 212 -3.72 32.55 -2.00
CA GLU A 212 -3.19 33.25 -0.83
C GLU A 212 -3.78 32.77 0.51
N ASN A 213 -4.89 32.04 0.49
CA ASN A 213 -5.55 31.56 1.71
C ASN A 213 -4.97 30.25 2.26
N ILE A 214 -4.09 29.58 1.51
CA ILE A 214 -3.51 28.29 1.88
C ILE A 214 -2.15 28.50 2.52
N THR A 215 -1.93 27.85 3.67
CA THR A 215 -0.60 27.84 4.30
C THR A 215 0.38 27.09 3.42
N LYS A 216 1.51 27.72 3.13
CA LYS A 216 2.53 27.15 2.24
C LYS A 216 3.93 27.49 2.71
N ASP A 217 4.85 26.57 2.51
CA ASP A 217 6.29 26.81 2.61
C ASP A 217 6.94 26.57 1.24
N ARG A 218 8.13 27.12 0.99
CA ARG A 218 8.84 26.95 -0.28
C ARG A 218 10.30 26.68 -0.07
N MET A 219 10.83 25.76 -0.88
CA MET A 219 12.25 25.48 -0.93
C MET A 219 12.69 25.22 -2.36
N LYS A 220 14.00 25.29 -2.63
CA LYS A 220 14.53 24.87 -3.94
C LYS A 220 14.32 23.36 -4.10
N ALA A 221 13.68 22.95 -5.19
CA ALA A 221 13.42 21.54 -5.48
C ALA A 221 14.73 20.72 -5.49
N LYS A 222 15.78 21.30 -6.10
CA LYS A 222 17.12 20.71 -6.16
C LYS A 222 17.77 20.50 -4.80
N ASP A 223 17.49 21.36 -3.82
CA ASP A 223 18.06 21.21 -2.48
C ASP A 223 17.34 20.12 -1.70
N LEU A 224 16.01 19.98 -1.85
CA LEU A 224 15.29 18.83 -1.33
C LEU A 224 15.82 17.53 -1.96
N TRP A 225 15.97 17.51 -3.29
CA TRP A 225 16.48 16.35 -4.02
C TRP A 225 17.89 15.94 -3.60
N LYS A 226 18.82 16.89 -3.41
CA LYS A 226 20.15 16.59 -2.87
C LYS A 226 20.06 15.90 -1.51
N LYS A 227 19.20 16.39 -0.60
CA LYS A 227 19.04 15.77 0.72
C LYS A 227 18.47 14.36 0.64
N ILE A 228 17.50 14.12 -0.24
CA ILE A 228 16.96 12.80 -0.54
C ILE A 228 18.07 11.85 -1.00
N LEU A 229 18.87 12.27 -1.99
CA LEU A 229 19.97 11.47 -2.52
C LEU A 229 21.08 11.23 -1.49
N THR A 230 21.40 12.21 -0.65
CA THR A 230 22.35 12.04 0.45
C THR A 230 21.86 10.98 1.43
N SER A 231 20.60 11.06 1.88
CA SER A 231 20.02 10.03 2.76
C SER A 231 20.03 8.65 2.10
N TYR A 232 19.68 8.59 0.81
CA TYR A 232 19.66 7.35 0.04
C TYR A 232 21.05 6.72 -0.06
N PHE A 233 22.07 7.53 -0.33
CA PHE A 233 23.46 7.08 -0.35
C PHE A 233 23.94 6.57 1.02
N GLU A 234 23.57 7.25 2.10
CA GLU A 234 23.99 6.91 3.46
C GLU A 234 23.33 5.64 4.01
N SER A 235 22.06 5.39 3.65
CA SER A 235 21.24 4.37 4.33
C SER A 235 20.43 3.45 3.42
N GLY A 236 20.46 3.66 2.10
CA GLY A 236 19.56 3.00 1.16
C GLY A 236 18.09 3.42 1.34
N SER A 237 17.83 4.56 2.00
CA SER A 237 16.48 5.07 2.29
C SER A 237 16.45 6.61 2.10
N PRO A 238 15.33 7.20 1.65
CA PRO A 238 14.04 6.56 1.40
C PRO A 238 14.00 5.79 0.07
N PHE A 239 13.15 4.77 -0.06
CA PHE A 239 12.85 4.20 -1.37
C PHE A 239 12.24 5.25 -2.30
N LEU A 240 12.47 5.13 -3.60
CA LEU A 240 12.03 6.09 -4.61
C LEU A 240 11.00 5.43 -5.52
N CYS A 241 9.75 5.89 -5.45
CA CYS A 241 8.66 5.36 -6.26
C CYS A 241 7.98 6.48 -7.04
N PHE A 242 7.66 6.24 -8.31
CA PHE A 242 7.13 7.28 -9.19
C PHE A 242 5.62 7.14 -9.38
N LYS A 243 4.88 8.06 -8.74
CA LYS A 243 3.41 8.13 -8.68
C LYS A 243 2.76 8.15 -10.05
N ASP A 244 3.28 8.99 -10.95
CA ASP A 244 2.66 9.25 -12.24
C ASP A 244 2.80 8.03 -13.16
N ASN A 245 3.98 7.41 -13.21
CA ASN A 245 4.17 6.16 -13.96
C ASN A 245 3.29 5.04 -13.44
N ALA A 246 3.20 4.86 -12.12
CA ALA A 246 2.35 3.84 -11.51
C ALA A 246 0.87 4.02 -11.86
N ASN A 247 0.35 5.25 -11.77
CA ASN A 247 -1.06 5.52 -12.06
C ASN A 247 -1.38 5.58 -13.56
N LYS A 248 -0.47 6.05 -14.42
CA LYS A 248 -0.61 5.97 -15.89
C LYS A 248 -0.70 4.50 -16.36
N ALA A 249 0.05 3.60 -15.72
CA ALA A 249 0.06 2.18 -16.02
C ALA A 249 -1.03 1.37 -15.26
N ASN A 250 -1.91 2.03 -14.50
CA ASN A 250 -2.92 1.33 -13.70
C ASN A 250 -3.96 0.64 -14.59
N PRO A 251 -4.03 -0.70 -14.61
CA PRO A 251 -5.02 -1.41 -15.42
C PRO A 251 -6.46 -1.24 -14.90
N ASN A 252 -6.63 -0.76 -13.66
CA ASN A 252 -7.91 -0.64 -12.97
C ASN A 252 -8.23 0.81 -12.55
N SER A 253 -7.77 1.80 -13.33
CA SER A 253 -7.97 3.23 -13.04
C SER A 253 -9.44 3.65 -12.93
N HIS A 254 -10.34 2.93 -13.60
CA HIS A 254 -11.79 3.14 -13.52
C HIS A 254 -12.41 2.75 -12.16
N MET A 255 -11.70 1.95 -11.34
CA MET A 255 -12.18 1.47 -10.04
C MET A 255 -11.51 2.15 -8.84
N GLY A 256 -10.49 2.98 -9.06
CA GLY A 256 -9.75 3.60 -7.95
C GLY A 256 -8.38 4.12 -8.35
N HIS A 257 -7.60 4.46 -7.33
CA HIS A 257 -6.31 5.15 -7.45
C HIS A 257 -5.22 4.38 -6.70
N ILE A 258 -3.99 4.35 -7.24
CA ILE A 258 -2.84 3.76 -6.58
C ILE A 258 -2.18 4.84 -5.71
N ARG A 259 -2.33 4.70 -4.39
CA ARG A 259 -1.88 5.69 -3.41
C ARG A 259 -0.43 5.50 -2.95
N SER A 260 0.06 4.27 -3.03
CA SER A 260 1.40 3.86 -2.59
C SER A 260 1.72 2.46 -3.14
N SER A 261 2.85 1.90 -2.71
CA SER A 261 3.25 0.51 -3.00
C SER A 261 3.46 -0.30 -1.71
N ASN A 262 3.88 -1.56 -1.82
CA ASN A 262 4.15 -2.45 -0.69
C ASN A 262 5.56 -2.22 -0.11
N LEU A 263 6.03 -3.10 0.78
CA LEU A 263 7.35 -3.01 1.39
C LEU A 263 8.51 -2.89 0.39
N CYS A 264 8.48 -3.67 -0.69
CA CYS A 264 9.60 -3.77 -1.64
C CYS A 264 9.37 -3.00 -2.94
N THR A 265 8.35 -2.13 -2.98
CA THR A 265 8.05 -1.19 -4.08
C THR A 265 7.64 -1.82 -5.42
N GLU A 266 7.23 -3.09 -5.43
CA GLU A 266 6.90 -3.84 -6.66
C GLU A 266 5.39 -4.00 -6.92
N ILE A 267 4.54 -3.73 -5.92
CA ILE A 267 3.09 -3.92 -6.03
C ILE A 267 2.37 -2.59 -6.17
N PHE A 268 1.59 -2.46 -7.24
CA PHE A 268 0.82 -1.26 -7.57
C PHE A 268 -0.65 -1.63 -7.73
N GLN A 269 -1.43 -1.41 -6.68
CA GLN A 269 -2.86 -1.74 -6.64
C GLN A 269 -3.64 -0.59 -6.03
N ASN A 270 -4.92 -0.48 -6.42
CA ASN A 270 -5.82 0.51 -5.84
C ASN A 270 -6.03 0.24 -4.34
N THR A 271 -5.93 1.29 -3.55
CA THR A 271 -6.22 1.27 -2.11
C THR A 271 -7.07 2.46 -1.74
N ASN A 272 -7.84 2.32 -0.66
CA ASN A 272 -8.66 3.41 -0.12
C ASN A 272 -8.57 3.40 1.41
N PRO A 273 -8.37 4.56 2.04
CA PRO A 273 -8.44 4.65 3.49
C PRO A 273 -9.85 4.34 4.00
N ASN A 274 -9.96 4.00 5.28
CA ASN A 274 -11.29 3.87 5.89
C ASN A 274 -11.98 5.24 5.93
N HIS A 275 -13.28 5.22 5.72
CA HIS A 275 -14.14 6.38 5.87
C HIS A 275 -14.96 6.25 7.16
N TYR A 276 -15.28 7.36 7.82
CA TYR A 276 -16.00 7.33 9.09
C TYR A 276 -17.28 8.13 8.98
N LYS A 277 -18.37 7.52 9.47
CA LYS A 277 -19.68 8.16 9.60
C LYS A 277 -19.94 8.46 11.06
N ILE A 278 -20.82 9.42 11.30
CA ILE A 278 -21.30 9.73 12.64
C ILE A 278 -22.54 8.89 12.89
N LYS A 279 -22.49 8.03 13.91
CA LYS A 279 -23.57 7.16 14.34
C LYS A 279 -24.23 7.75 15.57
N PHE A 280 -25.52 8.04 15.46
CA PHE A 280 -26.36 8.41 16.58
C PHE A 280 -27.13 7.19 17.05
N GLU A 281 -27.07 6.93 18.34
CA GLU A 281 -27.99 6.03 19.02
C GLU A 281 -28.89 6.88 19.91
N TYR A 282 -30.19 6.73 19.74
CA TYR A 282 -31.21 7.48 20.49
C TYR A 282 -31.66 6.70 21.72
N GLU A 283 -32.28 7.38 22.70
CA GLU A 283 -32.78 6.73 23.92
C GLU A 283 -33.85 5.65 23.67
N ASP A 284 -34.54 5.71 22.53
CA ASP A 284 -35.50 4.69 22.09
C ASP A 284 -34.84 3.45 21.45
N GLY A 285 -33.50 3.44 21.36
CA GLY A 285 -32.69 2.39 20.75
C GLY A 285 -32.60 2.44 19.23
N THR A 286 -33.20 3.44 18.57
CA THR A 286 -33.02 3.64 17.13
C THR A 286 -31.63 4.15 16.82
N ILE A 287 -31.11 3.78 15.64
CA ILE A 287 -29.76 4.16 15.20
C ILE A 287 -29.88 4.82 13.82
N GLU A 288 -29.22 5.96 13.67
CA GLU A 288 -29.11 6.67 12.40
C GLU A 288 -27.64 7.07 12.16
N THR A 289 -27.23 7.08 10.89
CA THR A 289 -25.85 7.35 10.50
C THR A 289 -25.77 8.42 9.43
N TYR A 290 -24.79 9.31 9.59
CA TYR A 290 -24.66 10.55 8.82
C TYR A 290 -23.21 10.74 8.35
N GLU A 291 -23.03 11.45 7.24
CA GLU A 291 -21.68 11.88 6.83
C GLU A 291 -21.14 12.96 7.78
N GLU A 292 -19.83 12.99 8.05
CA GLU A 292 -19.26 13.92 9.07
C GLU A 292 -19.62 15.39 8.82
N GLU A 293 -19.66 15.79 7.54
CA GLU A 293 -19.92 17.15 7.08
C GLU A 293 -21.41 17.42 6.78
N GLU A 294 -22.27 16.43 6.97
CA GLU A 294 -23.71 16.59 6.73
C GLU A 294 -24.31 17.60 7.71
N LEU A 295 -25.11 18.54 7.19
CA LEU A 295 -25.75 19.58 7.99
C LEU A 295 -27.08 19.07 8.55
N LEU A 296 -27.15 19.02 9.87
CA LEU A 296 -28.32 18.57 10.61
C LEU A 296 -28.89 19.72 11.43
N THR A 297 -30.22 19.80 11.48
CA THR A 297 -30.93 20.76 12.34
C THR A 297 -31.36 20.04 13.60
N VAL A 298 -30.77 20.42 14.74
CA VAL A 298 -31.19 19.89 16.05
C VAL A 298 -32.45 20.60 16.53
N ASP A 299 -33.21 20.00 17.46
CA ASP A 299 -34.52 20.51 17.91
C ASP A 299 -34.45 21.90 18.56
N SER A 300 -33.26 22.35 18.97
CA SER A 300 -33.02 23.75 19.39
C SER A 300 -33.08 24.76 18.23
N GLY A 301 -33.23 24.30 16.99
CA GLY A 301 -33.23 25.12 15.77
C GLY A 301 -31.83 25.45 15.23
N ILE A 302 -30.76 24.99 15.89
CA ILE A 302 -29.37 25.23 15.45
C ILE A 302 -29.00 24.23 14.35
N VAL A 303 -28.42 24.72 13.26
CA VAL A 303 -27.82 23.88 12.22
C VAL A 303 -26.37 23.59 12.58
N LYS A 304 -26.02 22.31 12.65
CA LYS A 304 -24.67 21.82 12.97
C LYS A 304 -24.22 20.79 11.94
N LYS A 305 -22.92 20.65 11.74
CA LYS A 305 -22.37 19.46 11.07
C LYS A 305 -22.58 18.24 11.95
N ALA A 306 -22.78 17.06 11.37
CA ALA A 306 -23.02 15.83 12.12
C ALA A 306 -21.90 15.55 13.14
N ASN A 307 -20.64 15.79 12.78
CA ASN A 307 -19.50 15.61 13.68
C ASN A 307 -19.41 16.64 14.84
N LYS A 308 -20.30 17.64 14.87
CA LYS A 308 -20.45 18.61 15.96
C LYS A 308 -21.74 18.41 16.77
N VAL A 309 -22.55 17.41 16.43
CA VAL A 309 -23.71 17.00 17.23
C VAL A 309 -23.22 16.18 18.43
N THR A 310 -23.84 16.39 19.59
CA THR A 310 -23.47 15.72 20.85
C THR A 310 -24.67 15.03 21.47
N ALA A 311 -24.46 14.20 22.49
CA ALA A 311 -25.54 13.58 23.25
C ALA A 311 -26.43 14.60 24.02
N LEU A 312 -26.04 15.88 24.07
CA LEU A 312 -26.87 16.95 24.62
C LEU A 312 -27.91 17.47 23.64
N ASP A 313 -27.80 17.10 22.36
CA ASP A 313 -28.73 17.49 21.31
C ASP A 313 -29.87 16.46 21.15
N SER A 314 -30.96 16.89 20.54
CA SER A 314 -32.10 16.06 20.10
C SER A 314 -32.43 16.38 18.65
N ILE A 315 -32.95 15.39 17.92
CA ILE A 315 -33.33 15.52 16.50
C ILE A 315 -34.69 14.86 16.31
N ALA A 316 -35.62 15.59 15.67
CA ALA A 316 -36.96 15.12 15.36
C ALA A 316 -37.73 14.63 16.61
N GLY A 317 -37.52 15.30 17.75
CA GLY A 317 -38.15 14.97 19.03
C GLY A 317 -37.52 13.78 19.76
N LYS A 318 -36.42 13.21 19.26
CA LYS A 318 -35.69 12.10 19.89
C LYS A 318 -34.42 12.59 20.57
N GLN A 319 -34.24 12.21 21.83
CA GLN A 319 -33.02 12.49 22.58
C GLN A 319 -31.89 11.55 22.13
N ILE A 320 -30.72 12.11 21.84
CA ILE A 320 -29.53 11.32 21.51
C ILE A 320 -28.94 10.76 22.80
N PHE A 321 -28.76 9.44 22.84
CA PHE A 321 -28.13 8.75 23.96
C PHE A 321 -26.60 8.81 23.84
N ILE A 322 -26.06 8.49 22.66
CA ILE A 322 -24.62 8.56 22.39
C ILE A 322 -24.35 8.87 20.91
N VAL A 323 -23.22 9.56 20.69
CA VAL A 323 -22.65 9.80 19.37
C VAL A 323 -21.34 9.02 19.28
N GLU A 324 -21.24 8.14 18.29
CA GLU A 324 -20.06 7.33 18.02
C GLU A 324 -19.60 7.52 16.57
N LYS A 325 -18.37 7.13 16.26
CA LYS A 325 -17.94 6.98 14.87
C LYS A 325 -18.14 5.55 14.40
N GLU A 326 -18.83 5.38 13.29
CA GLU A 326 -18.95 4.11 12.59
C GLU A 326 -17.92 4.04 11.46
N LYS A 327 -17.10 3.00 11.48
CA LYS A 327 -16.14 2.73 10.40
C LYS A 327 -16.83 2.14 9.17
N VAL A 328 -16.56 2.73 8.02
CA VAL A 328 -16.77 2.16 6.70
C VAL A 328 -15.41 1.72 6.13
N ASP A 329 -15.27 0.42 5.92
CA ASP A 329 -14.02 -0.17 5.38
C ASP A 329 -13.72 0.41 3.99
N GLY A 330 -12.48 0.90 3.81
CA GLY A 330 -11.92 1.19 2.48
C GLY A 330 -11.37 -0.08 1.80
N ASP A 331 -10.26 0.06 1.08
CA ASP A 331 -9.59 -1.06 0.39
C ASP A 331 -8.15 -1.25 0.89
N THR A 332 -7.81 -2.49 1.30
CA THR A 332 -6.44 -2.90 1.63
C THR A 332 -6.02 -3.95 0.62
N ALA A 333 -5.07 -3.61 -0.24
CA ALA A 333 -4.61 -4.51 -1.30
C ALA A 333 -3.76 -5.65 -0.71
N VAL A 334 -3.80 -6.79 -1.39
CA VAL A 334 -3.11 -8.01 -0.99
C VAL A 334 -2.30 -8.52 -2.17
N CYS A 335 -1.13 -9.09 -1.88
CA CYS A 335 -0.30 -9.68 -2.92
C CYS A 335 -0.07 -11.18 -2.70
N ASN A 336 -0.39 -11.95 -3.74
CA ASN A 336 -0.15 -13.39 -3.82
C ASN A 336 0.95 -13.61 -4.86
N LEU A 337 2.12 -14.11 -4.43
CA LEU A 337 3.36 -14.03 -5.21
C LEU A 337 3.90 -15.41 -5.62
N ALA A 338 4.42 -15.47 -6.85
CA ALA A 338 5.26 -16.56 -7.35
C ALA A 338 6.23 -16.00 -8.39
N SER A 339 7.26 -16.77 -8.73
CA SER A 339 8.25 -16.38 -9.74
C SER A 339 8.56 -17.52 -10.69
N ILE A 340 8.60 -17.23 -11.99
CA ILE A 340 9.15 -18.12 -13.00
C ILE A 340 10.68 -18.08 -12.92
N ASN A 341 11.34 -19.24 -12.93
CA ASN A 341 12.79 -19.30 -12.89
C ASN A 341 13.41 -19.31 -14.30
N LEU A 342 13.96 -18.17 -14.71
CA LEU A 342 14.53 -17.96 -16.04
C LEU A 342 15.80 -18.74 -16.32
N SER A 343 16.50 -19.27 -15.30
CA SER A 343 17.61 -20.22 -15.55
C SER A 343 17.13 -21.58 -16.06
N LYS A 344 15.81 -21.81 -16.05
CA LYS A 344 15.20 -23.04 -16.58
C LYS A 344 14.15 -22.77 -17.65
N ILE A 345 13.41 -21.68 -17.51
CA ILE A 345 12.25 -21.33 -18.35
C ILE A 345 12.56 -20.01 -19.05
N ASN A 346 13.08 -20.07 -20.28
CA ASN A 346 13.48 -18.88 -21.05
C ASN A 346 13.23 -19.00 -22.57
N THR A 347 12.38 -19.96 -22.96
CA THR A 347 11.86 -20.14 -24.32
C THR A 347 10.36 -19.90 -24.36
N ASP A 348 9.80 -19.58 -25.53
CA ASP A 348 8.37 -19.32 -25.70
C ASP A 348 7.54 -20.57 -25.36
N GLU A 349 7.99 -21.76 -25.77
CA GLU A 349 7.33 -23.02 -25.44
C GLU A 349 7.32 -23.28 -23.93
N ASP A 350 8.42 -22.99 -23.24
CA ASP A 350 8.50 -23.13 -21.79
C ASP A 350 7.55 -22.17 -21.08
N ILE A 351 7.58 -20.89 -21.45
CA ILE A 351 6.75 -19.84 -20.86
C ILE A 351 5.27 -20.17 -21.06
N LYS A 352 4.87 -20.55 -22.27
CA LYS A 352 3.50 -20.95 -22.60
C LYS A 352 3.01 -22.15 -21.79
N ARG A 353 3.92 -23.08 -21.46
CA ARG A 353 3.61 -24.27 -20.66
C ARG A 353 3.46 -23.94 -19.17
N VAL A 354 4.36 -23.14 -18.59
CA VAL A 354 4.42 -22.95 -17.13
C VAL A 354 3.53 -21.81 -16.62
N THR A 355 3.34 -20.76 -17.41
CA THR A 355 2.61 -19.56 -16.98
C THR A 355 1.16 -19.87 -16.59
N PRO A 356 0.35 -20.62 -17.37
CA PRO A 356 -1.02 -20.95 -16.99
C PRO A 356 -1.11 -21.72 -15.66
N ILE A 357 -0.12 -22.58 -15.40
CA ILE A 357 -0.03 -23.37 -14.18
C ILE A 357 0.28 -22.46 -12.99
N ALA A 358 1.21 -21.51 -13.15
CA ALA A 358 1.55 -20.51 -12.14
C ALA A 358 0.37 -19.60 -11.79
N ILE A 359 -0.32 -19.07 -12.81
CA ILE A 359 -1.52 -18.25 -12.64
C ILE A 359 -2.58 -19.01 -11.85
N ARG A 360 -2.84 -20.27 -12.21
CA ARG A 360 -3.83 -21.08 -11.49
C ARG A 360 -3.45 -21.37 -10.05
N MET A 361 -2.16 -21.62 -9.76
CA MET A 361 -1.69 -21.77 -8.37
C MET A 361 -1.90 -20.50 -7.55
N LEU A 362 -1.63 -19.33 -8.13
CA LEU A 362 -1.82 -18.03 -7.48
C LEU A 362 -3.30 -17.71 -7.27
N ASP A 363 -4.16 -18.01 -8.24
CA ASP A 363 -5.60 -17.87 -8.13
C ASP A 363 -6.17 -18.74 -7.00
N ASN A 364 -5.71 -19.99 -6.90
CA ASN A 364 -6.12 -20.89 -5.83
C ASN A 364 -5.65 -20.42 -4.44
N VAL A 365 -4.52 -19.71 -4.36
CA VAL A 365 -4.09 -19.09 -3.10
C VAL A 365 -5.17 -18.15 -2.58
N ILE A 366 -5.81 -17.34 -3.43
CA ILE A 366 -6.82 -16.36 -3.02
C ILE A 366 -7.99 -17.03 -2.28
N ASP A 367 -8.51 -18.13 -2.81
CA ASP A 367 -9.68 -18.81 -2.25
C ASP A 367 -9.34 -19.62 -1.00
N LEU A 368 -8.13 -20.18 -0.96
CA LEU A 368 -7.67 -21.04 0.13
C LEU A 368 -7.06 -20.27 1.29
N ASN A 369 -6.68 -19.02 1.11
CA ASN A 369 -5.94 -18.26 2.11
C ASN A 369 -6.80 -17.92 3.35
N PHE A 370 -6.14 -17.92 4.50
CA PHE A 370 -6.67 -17.30 5.71
C PHE A 370 -6.42 -15.79 5.72
N TYR A 371 -7.47 -15.00 5.96
CA TYR A 371 -7.37 -13.55 6.09
C TYR A 371 -7.67 -13.11 7.53
N PRO A 372 -6.80 -12.31 8.17
CA PRO A 372 -7.00 -11.87 9.54
C PRO A 372 -8.07 -10.78 9.68
N LEU A 373 -8.48 -10.15 8.58
CA LEU A 373 -9.36 -8.99 8.54
C LEU A 373 -10.37 -9.11 7.41
N ARG A 374 -11.61 -8.67 7.68
CA ARG A 374 -12.72 -8.67 6.70
C ARG A 374 -12.39 -7.80 5.48
N LYS A 375 -11.96 -6.55 5.70
CA LYS A 375 -11.56 -5.59 4.67
C LYS A 375 -10.60 -6.21 3.65
N VAL A 376 -9.51 -6.76 4.15
CA VAL A 376 -8.45 -7.43 3.38
C VAL A 376 -8.99 -8.60 2.54
N LYS A 377 -9.84 -9.45 3.13
CA LYS A 377 -10.48 -10.56 2.40
C LYS A 377 -11.42 -10.05 1.31
N ALA A 378 -12.23 -9.04 1.62
CA ALA A 378 -13.19 -8.47 0.69
C ALA A 378 -12.47 -7.84 -0.52
N THR A 379 -11.42 -7.04 -0.28
CA THR A 379 -10.61 -6.45 -1.35
C THR A 379 -9.96 -7.54 -2.21
N ASN A 380 -9.32 -8.54 -1.61
CA ASN A 380 -8.62 -9.57 -2.39
C ASN A 380 -9.57 -10.50 -3.18
N LEU A 381 -10.75 -10.80 -2.65
CA LEU A 381 -11.77 -11.56 -3.41
C LEU A 381 -12.37 -10.74 -4.55
N LYS A 382 -12.51 -9.43 -4.36
CA LYS A 382 -13.02 -8.50 -5.37
C LYS A 382 -12.03 -8.33 -6.53
N THR A 383 -10.76 -8.12 -6.24
CA THR A 383 -9.74 -7.84 -7.26
C THR A 383 -9.09 -9.08 -7.84
N ARG A 384 -9.08 -10.18 -7.07
CA ARG A 384 -8.33 -11.42 -7.34
C ARG A 384 -6.88 -11.15 -7.79
N ALA A 385 -6.25 -10.13 -7.21
CA ALA A 385 -4.94 -9.69 -7.65
C ALA A 385 -3.85 -10.73 -7.31
N ILE A 386 -2.97 -10.95 -8.27
CA ILE A 386 -1.81 -11.85 -8.19
C ILE A 386 -0.58 -11.14 -8.73
N GLY A 387 0.61 -11.55 -8.29
CA GLY A 387 1.89 -11.07 -8.80
C GLY A 387 2.77 -12.24 -9.22
N LEU A 388 2.84 -12.48 -10.53
CA LEU A 388 3.77 -13.44 -11.11
C LEU A 388 5.02 -12.69 -11.60
N GLY A 389 6.12 -12.87 -10.90
CA GLY A 389 7.42 -12.30 -11.27
C GLY A 389 8.32 -13.30 -11.97
N VAL A 390 9.59 -12.93 -12.08
CA VAL A 390 10.67 -13.78 -12.59
C VAL A 390 11.85 -13.81 -11.61
N MET A 391 12.64 -14.86 -11.67
CA MET A 391 13.91 -15.00 -10.93
C MET A 391 14.95 -15.68 -11.81
N GLY A 392 16.23 -15.67 -11.42
CA GLY A 392 17.27 -16.38 -12.16
C GLY A 392 17.73 -15.72 -13.46
N GLU A 393 17.34 -14.46 -13.71
CA GLU A 393 17.75 -13.67 -14.88
C GLU A 393 19.27 -13.58 -15.00
N SER A 394 19.98 -13.29 -13.91
CA SER A 394 21.46 -13.19 -13.93
C SER A 394 22.13 -14.50 -14.34
N GLN A 395 21.60 -15.64 -13.90
CA GLN A 395 22.09 -16.95 -14.31
C GLN A 395 21.76 -17.22 -15.79
N MET A 396 20.53 -16.93 -16.23
CA MET A 396 20.14 -17.04 -17.64
C MET A 396 21.07 -16.22 -18.54
N VAL A 397 21.36 -14.98 -18.17
CA VAL A 397 22.26 -14.07 -18.88
C VAL A 397 23.66 -14.68 -18.98
N ALA A 398 24.19 -15.20 -17.88
CA ALA A 398 25.51 -15.84 -17.86
C ALA A 398 25.58 -17.11 -18.73
N GLU A 399 24.55 -17.97 -18.67
CA GLU A 399 24.47 -19.21 -19.45
C GLU A 399 24.35 -18.94 -20.96
N HIS A 400 23.68 -17.86 -21.34
CA HIS A 400 23.59 -17.40 -22.73
C HIS A 400 24.80 -16.56 -23.17
N GLN A 401 25.80 -16.39 -22.30
CA GLN A 401 26.99 -15.56 -22.56
C GLN A 401 26.64 -14.12 -22.95
N LEU A 402 25.54 -13.60 -22.41
CA LEU A 402 25.11 -12.22 -22.60
C LEU A 402 25.77 -11.32 -21.56
N VAL A 403 26.05 -10.07 -21.94
CA VAL A 403 26.52 -9.05 -21.02
C VAL A 403 25.30 -8.37 -20.37
N TRP A 404 25.27 -8.30 -19.04
CA TRP A 404 24.19 -7.62 -18.31
C TRP A 404 24.05 -6.17 -18.77
N GLY A 405 22.83 -5.78 -19.12
CA GLY A 405 22.51 -4.45 -19.64
C GLY A 405 22.92 -4.19 -21.09
N SER A 406 23.41 -5.18 -21.83
CA SER A 406 23.64 -5.05 -23.28
C SER A 406 22.33 -5.01 -24.06
N ASN A 407 22.37 -4.53 -25.31
CA ASN A 407 21.19 -4.54 -26.18
C ASN A 407 20.63 -5.96 -26.42
N ASP A 408 21.50 -6.97 -26.50
CA ASP A 408 21.07 -8.35 -26.69
C ASP A 408 20.41 -8.91 -25.42
N HIS A 409 20.93 -8.55 -24.24
CA HIS A 409 20.26 -8.82 -22.98
C HIS A 409 18.87 -8.18 -22.92
N LEU A 410 18.79 -6.88 -23.21
CA LEU A 410 17.53 -6.12 -23.16
C LEU A 410 16.48 -6.69 -24.13
N LYS A 411 16.86 -7.04 -25.36
CA LYS A 411 15.95 -7.70 -26.31
C LYS A 411 15.47 -9.06 -25.84
N LYS A 412 16.36 -9.85 -25.22
CA LYS A 412 16.02 -11.18 -24.72
C LYS A 412 15.04 -11.11 -23.55
N ILE A 413 15.28 -10.23 -22.58
CA ILE A 413 14.37 -10.08 -21.43
C ILE A 413 13.04 -9.44 -21.84
N ASP A 414 13.04 -8.49 -22.78
CA ASP A 414 11.82 -7.89 -23.33
C ASP A 414 10.91 -8.95 -23.96
N ALA A 415 11.45 -9.80 -24.84
CA ALA A 415 10.69 -10.90 -25.44
C ALA A 415 10.16 -11.91 -24.40
N ILE A 416 10.96 -12.23 -23.37
CA ILE A 416 10.53 -13.12 -22.29
C ILE A 416 9.38 -12.50 -21.50
N LEU A 417 9.50 -11.24 -21.09
CA LEU A 417 8.47 -10.57 -20.28
C LEU A 417 7.20 -10.30 -21.10
N GLU A 418 7.31 -10.03 -22.39
CA GLU A 418 6.18 -10.01 -23.33
C GLU A 418 5.46 -11.37 -23.34
N ALA A 419 6.20 -12.47 -23.52
CA ALA A 419 5.62 -13.81 -23.52
C ALA A 419 4.97 -14.17 -22.17
N VAL A 420 5.60 -13.83 -21.04
CA VAL A 420 5.02 -14.06 -19.70
C VAL A 420 3.73 -13.26 -19.54
N SER A 421 3.73 -11.97 -19.92
CA SER A 421 2.56 -11.10 -19.84
C SER A 421 1.41 -11.61 -20.71
N TYR A 422 1.69 -11.94 -21.98
CA TYR A 422 0.70 -12.49 -22.91
C TYR A 422 0.04 -13.76 -22.37
N ASN A 423 0.84 -14.75 -21.96
CA ASN A 423 0.32 -16.02 -21.47
C ASN A 423 -0.38 -15.87 -20.11
N ALA A 424 0.03 -14.90 -19.28
CA ALA A 424 -0.67 -14.59 -18.03
C ALA A 424 -2.08 -14.04 -18.30
N ILE A 425 -2.21 -13.09 -19.23
CA ILE A 425 -3.49 -12.51 -19.65
C ILE A 425 -4.38 -13.56 -20.31
N GLU A 426 -3.83 -14.38 -21.21
CA GLU A 426 -4.58 -15.46 -21.88
C GLU A 426 -5.13 -16.49 -20.88
N SER A 427 -4.42 -16.72 -19.77
CA SER A 427 -4.79 -17.72 -18.75
C SER A 427 -5.73 -17.21 -17.67
N SER A 428 -5.98 -15.90 -17.60
CA SER A 428 -6.70 -15.24 -16.51
C SER A 428 -8.22 -15.29 -16.67
#